data_AF-A0A7H4MDT6-F1
#
_entry.id   AF-A0A7H4MDT6-F1
#
_cell.length_a   1.000
_cell.length_b   1.000
_cell.length_c   1.000
_cell.angle_alpha   90.00
_cell.angle_beta   90.00
_cell.angle_gamma   90.00
#
_symmetry.space_group_name_H-M   'P 1'
#
loop_
_entity.id
_entity.type
_entity.pdbx_description
1 polymer ?
#
loop_
_entity_poly.entity_id
_entity_poly.type
_entity_poly.pdbx_seq_one_letter_code
_entity_poly.pdbx_strand_id
1 'polypeptide(L)'
;MRTSQYLLSTLKETPADAEVISHQLMLRAGMIRKLASGLYTWLPTGVRVLKKVENIVREEMNNAGAIEVLMPVVQPSELWQESGRWEQYGPELLRIADRGDRPFVLGPTHEEVITDLIRNELNSYKQLPLNFYQIQTKFRDEVRPRFGVMRSREFLMKDAYSFHTSQESLQETYDAMYTAYSKIFSRMGLDFRAVQADTGSIGGSASHEFQVLAQSGEDDVIFSDSSDYAANIEFAEAVAPKEPRAAATQEMTLVDTPNAKTIAELVEQFDLPIEKTVKTLLVKAVEGSASPAGCPAGARRSRAERSESGKTAAGRQPADLRHRRRDPRSGESGSGLPGSGEPADPGGYRPYRRGNERFRRWR
;
A
#
# COMPACT_ATOMS: atom_id res chain seq x y z
N MET A 1 -18.18 -4.53 35.45
CA MET A 1 -17.22 -5.63 35.64
C MET A 1 -16.11 -5.12 36.55
N ARG A 2 -15.75 -5.86 37.61
CA ARG A 2 -14.69 -5.43 38.55
C ARG A 2 -13.31 -5.71 37.96
N THR A 3 -12.35 -4.82 38.16
CA THR A 3 -10.97 -4.99 37.64
C THR A 3 -10.29 -6.25 38.16
N SER A 4 -10.60 -6.68 39.39
CA SER A 4 -10.07 -7.93 39.98
C SER A 4 -10.54 -9.22 39.28
N GLN A 5 -11.53 -9.13 38.39
CA GLN A 5 -12.07 -10.24 37.59
C GLN A 5 -11.81 -10.01 36.08
N TYR A 6 -10.95 -9.06 35.74
CA TYR A 6 -10.65 -8.66 34.37
C TYR A 6 -9.15 -8.77 34.12
N LEU A 7 -8.76 -9.41 33.03
CA LEU A 7 -7.35 -9.45 32.64
C LEU A 7 -6.92 -8.07 32.13
N LEU A 8 -6.48 -7.22 33.06
CA LEU A 8 -5.89 -5.91 32.78
C LEU A 8 -4.37 -6.03 32.82
N SER A 9 -3.79 -6.59 31.76
CA SER A 9 -2.33 -6.81 31.65
C SER A 9 -1.64 -5.56 31.10
N THR A 10 -1.41 -4.55 31.92
CA THR A 10 -0.67 -3.36 31.50
C THR A 10 0.85 -3.63 31.48
N LEU A 11 1.59 -2.89 30.64
CA LEU A 11 3.06 -2.91 30.63
C LEU A 11 3.59 -1.56 31.06
N LYS A 12 4.60 -1.59 31.95
CA LYS A 12 5.30 -0.38 32.39
C LYS A 12 6.15 0.20 31.26
N GLU A 13 6.91 -0.66 30.59
CA GLU A 13 7.85 -0.30 29.54
C GLU A 13 7.27 -0.63 28.15
N THR A 14 7.63 0.18 27.18
CA THR A 14 7.29 -0.04 25.77
C THR A 14 8.25 -1.09 25.19
N PRO A 15 7.76 -2.17 24.54
CA PRO A 15 8.62 -3.08 23.81
C PRO A 15 9.41 -2.38 22.70
N ALA A 16 10.69 -2.72 22.54
CA ALA A 16 11.60 -2.06 21.60
C ALA A 16 11.21 -2.21 20.13
N ASP A 17 10.38 -3.22 19.79
CA ASP A 17 9.90 -3.48 18.43
C ASP A 17 8.63 -2.69 18.07
N ALA A 18 8.12 -1.84 18.98
CA ALA A 18 6.96 -0.99 18.75
C ALA A 18 7.37 0.43 18.34
N GLU A 19 7.39 0.71 17.04
CA GLU A 19 7.84 2.01 16.49
C GLU A 19 6.76 3.10 16.58
N VAL A 20 5.51 2.79 16.24
CA VAL A 20 4.42 3.77 16.18
C VAL A 20 3.66 3.90 17.51
N ILE A 21 3.23 5.12 17.84
CA ILE A 21 2.60 5.43 19.13
C ILE A 21 1.35 4.59 19.41
N SER A 22 0.53 4.31 18.38
CA SER A 22 -0.67 3.47 18.52
C SER A 22 -0.31 2.05 18.98
N HIS A 23 0.67 1.42 18.33
CA HIS A 23 1.17 0.10 18.70
C HIS A 23 1.74 0.07 20.12
N GLN A 24 2.57 1.05 20.48
CA GLN A 24 3.14 1.19 21.81
C GLN A 24 2.05 1.29 22.89
N LEU A 25 1.06 2.16 22.69
CA LEU A 25 -0.03 2.37 23.65
C LEU A 25 -0.96 1.16 23.74
N MET A 26 -1.31 0.51 22.63
CA MET A 26 -2.14 -0.69 22.64
C MET A 26 -1.49 -1.85 23.40
N LEU A 27 -0.16 -2.01 23.29
CA LEU A 27 0.59 -2.99 24.09
C LEU A 27 0.62 -2.62 25.58
N ARG A 28 0.89 -1.35 25.90
CA ARG A 28 1.00 -0.87 27.28
C ARG A 28 -0.34 -0.86 28.02
N ALA A 29 -1.43 -0.55 27.33
CA ALA A 29 -2.79 -0.58 27.86
C ALA A 29 -3.35 -2.01 27.98
N GLY A 30 -2.62 -3.04 27.54
CA GLY A 30 -3.09 -4.41 27.56
C GLY A 30 -4.27 -4.65 26.63
N MET A 31 -4.27 -4.01 25.45
CA MET A 31 -5.30 -4.21 24.42
C MET A 31 -4.94 -5.36 23.48
N ILE A 32 -3.65 -5.52 23.16
CA ILE A 32 -3.14 -6.57 22.28
C ILE A 32 -1.88 -7.22 22.85
N ARG A 33 -1.59 -8.44 22.41
CA ARG A 33 -0.34 -9.16 22.66
C ARG A 33 0.16 -9.80 21.38
N LYS A 34 1.45 -9.65 21.09
CA LYS A 34 2.10 -10.29 19.95
C LYS A 34 2.20 -11.79 20.21
N LEU A 35 1.67 -12.59 19.30
CA LEU A 35 1.82 -14.05 19.28
C LEU A 35 3.00 -14.45 18.38
N ALA A 36 3.08 -13.82 17.21
CA ALA A 36 4.15 -13.98 16.23
C ALA A 36 4.26 -12.70 15.37
N SER A 37 5.22 -12.64 14.44
CA SER A 37 5.34 -11.48 13.54
C SER A 37 4.03 -11.27 12.76
N GLY A 38 3.43 -10.08 12.91
CA GLY A 38 2.15 -9.75 12.29
C GLY A 38 0.93 -10.55 12.81
N LEU A 39 1.02 -11.21 13.98
CA LEU A 39 -0.09 -11.95 14.58
C LEU A 39 -0.30 -11.48 16.02
N TYR A 40 -1.49 -10.98 16.32
CA TYR A 40 -1.82 -10.36 17.62
C TYR A 40 -3.07 -10.97 18.24
N THR A 41 -2.98 -11.32 19.52
CA THR A 41 -4.13 -11.66 20.35
C THR A 41 -4.78 -10.37 20.85
N TRP A 42 -6.08 -10.21 20.59
CA TRP A 42 -6.89 -9.17 21.22
C TRP A 42 -7.21 -9.57 22.66
N LEU A 43 -6.71 -8.77 23.60
CA LEU A 43 -7.01 -8.93 25.03
C LEU A 43 -8.39 -8.33 25.36
N PRO A 44 -8.97 -8.60 26.55
CA PRO A 44 -10.34 -8.19 26.85
C PRO A 44 -10.65 -6.70 26.59
N THR A 45 -9.70 -5.79 26.84
CA THR A 45 -9.89 -4.34 26.57
C THR A 45 -9.97 -4.08 25.07
N GLY A 46 -9.05 -4.71 24.32
CA GLY A 46 -9.00 -4.62 22.87
C GLY A 46 -10.27 -5.19 22.23
N VAL A 47 -10.74 -6.37 22.67
CA VAL A 47 -11.98 -6.99 22.18
C VAL A 47 -13.19 -6.06 22.38
N ARG A 48 -13.29 -5.37 23.52
CA ARG A 48 -14.39 -4.43 23.77
C ARG A 48 -14.38 -3.25 22.80
N VAL A 49 -13.20 -2.72 22.49
CA VAL A 49 -13.05 -1.63 21.51
C VAL A 49 -13.36 -2.14 20.11
N LEU A 50 -12.81 -3.29 19.72
CA LEU A 50 -13.05 -3.93 18.43
C LEU A 50 -14.56 -4.14 18.21
N LYS A 51 -15.28 -4.68 19.19
CA LYS A 51 -16.75 -4.88 19.09
C LYS A 51 -17.53 -3.57 18.98
N LYS A 52 -17.06 -2.47 19.57
CA LYS A 52 -17.68 -1.15 19.38
C LYS A 52 -17.49 -0.65 17.94
N VAL A 53 -16.28 -0.82 17.40
CA VAL A 53 -15.98 -0.49 15.99
C VAL A 53 -16.85 -1.33 15.05
N GLU A 54 -16.89 -2.65 15.24
CA GLU A 54 -17.73 -3.56 14.44
C GLU A 54 -19.20 -3.15 14.47
N ASN A 55 -19.73 -2.76 15.64
CA ASN A 55 -21.13 -2.36 15.76
C ASN A 55 -21.44 -1.06 15.01
N ILE A 56 -20.57 -0.05 15.08
CA ILE A 56 -20.74 1.19 14.30
C ILE A 56 -20.75 0.85 12.81
N VAL A 57 -19.81 0.02 12.36
CA VAL A 57 -19.72 -0.41 10.96
C VAL A 57 -21.00 -1.15 10.54
N ARG A 58 -21.42 -2.15 11.32
CA ARG A 58 -22.63 -2.94 11.05
C ARG A 58 -23.89 -2.08 10.96
N GLU A 59 -24.06 -1.14 11.88
CA GLU A 59 -25.20 -0.22 11.86
C GLU A 59 -25.24 0.61 10.57
N GLU A 60 -24.13 1.23 10.16
CA GLU A 60 -24.11 2.05 8.95
C GLU A 60 -24.20 1.23 7.65
N MET A 61 -23.62 0.02 7.61
CA MET A 61 -23.77 -0.90 6.49
C MET A 61 -25.24 -1.33 6.32
N ASN A 62 -25.91 -1.68 7.42
CA ASN A 62 -27.33 -2.04 7.40
C ASN A 62 -28.21 -0.84 7.01
N ASN A 63 -27.89 0.36 7.48
CA ASN A 63 -28.58 1.60 7.07
C ASN A 63 -28.43 1.89 5.57
N ALA A 64 -27.31 1.47 4.96
CA ALA A 64 -27.07 1.56 3.52
C ALA A 64 -27.71 0.41 2.71
N GLY A 65 -28.49 -0.47 3.36
CA GLY A 65 -29.17 -1.60 2.72
C GLY A 65 -28.26 -2.78 2.41
N ALA A 66 -27.03 -2.82 2.95
CA ALA A 66 -26.15 -3.97 2.80
C ALA A 66 -26.55 -5.09 3.76
N ILE A 67 -26.35 -6.34 3.32
CA ILE A 67 -26.81 -7.56 4.01
C ILE A 67 -25.58 -8.30 4.54
N GLU A 68 -25.54 -8.55 5.84
CA GLU A 68 -24.42 -9.26 6.46
C GLU A 68 -24.48 -10.77 6.14
N VAL A 69 -23.37 -11.30 5.64
CA VAL A 69 -23.10 -12.73 5.42
C VAL A 69 -21.79 -13.10 6.12
N LEU A 70 -21.47 -14.40 6.22
CA LEU A 70 -20.20 -14.86 6.76
C LEU A 70 -19.63 -15.98 5.90
N MET A 71 -18.54 -15.68 5.19
CA MET A 71 -17.89 -16.61 4.26
C MET A 71 -16.66 -17.28 4.89
N PRO A 72 -16.31 -18.51 4.46
CA PRO A 72 -15.14 -19.21 4.96
C PRO A 72 -13.82 -18.45 4.76
N VAL A 73 -12.89 -18.56 5.72
CA VAL A 73 -11.50 -18.06 5.56
C VAL A 73 -10.72 -19.00 4.65
N VAL A 74 -10.92 -20.31 4.78
CA VAL A 74 -10.27 -21.30 3.91
C VAL A 74 -11.06 -21.39 2.61
N GLN A 75 -10.40 -21.14 1.48
CA GLN A 75 -11.03 -21.06 0.17
C GLN A 75 -10.37 -22.05 -0.81
N PRO A 76 -11.16 -22.80 -1.61
CA PRO A 76 -10.62 -23.72 -2.60
C PRO A 76 -9.81 -22.99 -3.67
N SER A 77 -8.68 -23.57 -4.07
CA SER A 77 -7.79 -22.94 -5.06
C SER A 77 -8.43 -22.74 -6.43
N GLU A 78 -9.39 -23.59 -6.78
CA GLU A 78 -10.09 -23.63 -8.06
C GLU A 78 -10.75 -22.28 -8.35
N LEU A 79 -11.38 -21.67 -7.34
CA LEU A 79 -12.01 -20.35 -7.48
C LEU A 79 -10.98 -19.25 -7.83
N TRP A 80 -9.78 -19.31 -7.25
CA TRP A 80 -8.69 -18.38 -7.53
C TRP A 80 -8.01 -18.65 -8.87
N GLN A 81 -8.03 -19.89 -9.33
CA GLN A 81 -7.55 -20.27 -10.66
C GLN A 81 -8.52 -19.78 -11.74
N GLU A 82 -9.83 -19.89 -11.52
CA GLU A 82 -10.87 -19.35 -12.40
C GLU A 82 -10.72 -17.84 -12.61
N SER A 83 -10.40 -17.08 -11.56
CA SER A 83 -10.15 -15.64 -11.66
C SER A 83 -8.76 -15.27 -12.19
N GLY A 84 -7.84 -16.24 -12.28
CA GLY A 84 -6.42 -16.02 -12.60
C GLY A 84 -5.60 -15.40 -11.46
N ARG A 85 -6.22 -15.01 -10.34
CA ARG A 85 -5.54 -14.37 -9.21
C ARG A 85 -4.68 -15.34 -8.41
N TRP A 86 -4.87 -16.65 -8.57
CA TRP A 86 -4.00 -17.67 -7.97
C TRP A 86 -2.51 -17.43 -8.26
N GLU A 87 -2.16 -17.04 -9.48
CA GLU A 87 -0.77 -16.74 -9.84
C GLU A 87 -0.44 -15.25 -9.65
N GLN A 88 -1.35 -14.36 -10.06
CA GLN A 88 -1.11 -12.91 -10.10
C GLN A 88 -0.95 -12.27 -8.71
N TYR A 89 -1.61 -12.81 -7.68
CA TYR A 89 -1.53 -12.26 -6.32
C TYR A 89 -0.14 -12.43 -5.68
N GLY A 90 0.68 -13.34 -6.22
CA GLY A 90 2.08 -13.48 -5.82
C GLY A 90 2.26 -14.14 -4.43
N PRO A 91 3.33 -13.77 -3.70
CA PRO A 91 3.73 -14.44 -2.46
C PRO A 91 2.88 -14.06 -1.25
N GLU A 92 2.11 -12.97 -1.31
CA GLU A 92 1.23 -12.54 -0.21
C GLU A 92 0.02 -13.49 -0.03
N LEU A 93 -0.30 -14.28 -1.06
CA LEU A 93 -1.35 -15.30 -1.01
C LEU A 93 -0.83 -16.54 -0.27
N LEU A 94 -1.27 -16.73 0.97
CA LEU A 94 -0.92 -17.91 1.74
C LEU A 94 -1.66 -19.14 1.20
N ARG A 95 -0.90 -20.04 0.59
CA ARG A 95 -1.38 -21.30 0.03
C ARG A 95 -1.12 -22.43 1.02
N ILE A 96 -2.14 -23.25 1.26
CA ILE A 96 -2.07 -24.41 2.15
C ILE A 96 -2.60 -25.64 1.41
N ALA A 97 -2.20 -26.82 1.87
CA ALA A 97 -2.79 -28.08 1.42
C ALA A 97 -3.48 -28.76 2.60
N ASP A 98 -4.63 -29.39 2.36
CA ASP A 98 -5.26 -30.23 3.38
C ASP A 98 -4.58 -31.61 3.49
N ARG A 99 -5.11 -32.47 4.37
CA ARG A 99 -4.59 -33.84 4.56
C ARG A 99 -4.69 -34.76 3.34
N GLY A 100 -5.44 -34.36 2.32
CA GLY A 100 -5.61 -35.07 1.06
C GLY A 100 -4.88 -34.38 -0.09
N ASP A 101 -3.91 -33.52 0.20
CA ASP A 101 -3.11 -32.76 -0.76
C ASP A 101 -3.93 -31.84 -1.67
N ARG A 102 -5.15 -31.48 -1.25
CA ARG A 102 -5.98 -30.51 -2.00
C ARG A 102 -5.53 -29.09 -1.69
N PRO A 103 -5.25 -28.26 -2.72
CA PRO A 103 -4.80 -26.89 -2.53
C PRO A 103 -5.92 -25.93 -2.12
N PHE A 104 -5.64 -25.09 -1.14
CA PHE A 104 -6.50 -24.02 -0.63
C PHE A 104 -5.69 -22.74 -0.41
N VAL A 105 -6.38 -21.64 -0.15
CA VAL A 105 -5.79 -20.42 0.39
C VAL A 105 -6.46 -20.01 1.70
N LEU A 106 -5.73 -19.27 2.52
CA LEU A 106 -6.36 -18.41 3.53
C LEU A 106 -6.73 -17.09 2.86
N GLY A 107 -8.02 -16.80 2.77
CA GLY A 107 -8.58 -15.68 2.01
C GLY A 107 -8.02 -14.32 2.45
N PRO A 108 -7.26 -13.62 1.58
CA PRO A 108 -6.88 -12.23 1.82
C PRO A 108 -8.01 -11.25 1.50
N THR A 109 -9.03 -11.73 0.78
CA THR A 109 -10.29 -11.08 0.35
C THR A 109 -11.22 -12.20 -0.21
N HIS A 110 -12.41 -11.84 -0.69
CA HIS A 110 -13.50 -12.76 -0.99
C HIS A 110 -14.22 -12.51 -2.31
N GLU A 111 -13.63 -11.80 -3.28
CA GLU A 111 -14.30 -11.55 -4.59
C GLU A 111 -14.74 -12.85 -5.26
N GLU A 112 -13.87 -13.87 -5.32
CA GLU A 112 -14.17 -15.15 -5.96
C GLU A 112 -15.25 -15.93 -5.22
N VAL A 113 -15.22 -15.91 -3.89
CA VAL A 113 -16.16 -16.67 -3.05
C VAL A 113 -17.56 -16.09 -3.15
N ILE A 114 -17.69 -14.76 -3.10
CA ILE A 114 -19.00 -14.12 -3.21
C ILE A 114 -19.54 -14.24 -4.65
N THR A 115 -18.68 -14.15 -5.67
CA THR A 115 -19.10 -14.39 -7.05
C THR A 115 -19.57 -15.83 -7.25
N ASP A 116 -18.91 -16.82 -6.64
CA ASP A 116 -19.37 -18.21 -6.64
C ASP A 116 -20.72 -18.40 -5.94
N LEU A 117 -20.93 -17.74 -4.80
CA LEU A 117 -22.23 -17.76 -4.13
C LEU A 117 -23.32 -17.19 -5.04
N ILE A 118 -23.06 -16.03 -5.63
CA ILE A 118 -24.06 -15.31 -6.44
C ILE A 118 -24.38 -16.01 -7.75
N ARG A 119 -23.39 -16.62 -8.42
CA ARG A 119 -23.65 -17.39 -9.66
C ARG A 119 -24.54 -18.61 -9.43
N ASN A 120 -24.57 -19.17 -8.21
CA ASN A 120 -25.39 -20.32 -7.86
C ASN A 120 -26.78 -19.91 -7.34
N GLU A 121 -26.88 -18.79 -6.60
CA GLU A 121 -28.13 -18.38 -5.94
C GLU A 121 -28.99 -17.41 -6.76
N LEU A 122 -28.38 -16.54 -7.58
CA LEU A 122 -29.12 -15.56 -8.38
C LEU A 122 -29.38 -16.06 -9.79
N ASN A 123 -30.67 -16.16 -10.14
CA ASN A 123 -31.13 -16.67 -11.42
C ASN A 123 -31.94 -15.65 -12.23
N SER A 124 -32.21 -14.47 -11.66
CA SER A 124 -33.02 -13.43 -12.30
C SER A 124 -32.53 -12.02 -11.97
N TYR A 125 -32.53 -11.15 -12.98
CA TYR A 125 -32.22 -9.72 -12.84
C TYR A 125 -33.18 -9.00 -11.86
N LYS A 126 -34.37 -9.55 -11.61
CA LYS A 126 -35.35 -9.00 -10.65
C LYS A 126 -34.90 -9.09 -9.20
N GLN A 127 -33.89 -9.91 -8.91
CA GLN A 127 -33.29 -10.01 -7.58
C GLN A 127 -32.23 -8.93 -7.35
N LEU A 128 -31.83 -8.17 -8.38
CA LEU A 128 -30.79 -7.15 -8.31
C LEU A 128 -31.40 -5.73 -8.21
N PRO A 129 -30.70 -4.77 -7.56
CA PRO A 129 -29.35 -4.89 -6.98
C PRO A 129 -29.33 -5.59 -5.61
N LEU A 130 -28.19 -6.21 -5.29
CA LEU A 130 -27.90 -6.76 -3.97
C LEU A 130 -26.53 -6.29 -3.50
N ASN A 131 -26.40 -6.03 -2.21
CA ASN A 131 -25.15 -5.62 -1.58
C ASN A 131 -24.93 -6.49 -0.34
N PHE A 132 -23.89 -7.33 -0.38
CA PHE A 132 -23.52 -8.22 0.72
C PHE A 132 -22.27 -7.71 1.40
N TYR A 133 -22.14 -7.90 2.70
CA TYR A 133 -20.89 -7.63 3.41
C TYR A 133 -20.63 -8.65 4.49
N GLN A 134 -19.39 -8.73 4.94
CA GLN A 134 -19.02 -9.50 6.12
C GLN A 134 -18.02 -8.72 6.96
N ILE A 135 -17.91 -9.07 8.24
CA ILE A 135 -16.83 -8.63 9.13
C ILE A 135 -16.06 -9.89 9.55
N GLN A 136 -14.93 -10.15 8.91
CA GLN A 136 -14.28 -11.46 8.96
C GLN A 136 -12.76 -11.35 8.84
N THR A 137 -12.05 -12.30 9.48
CA THR A 137 -10.59 -12.37 9.54
C THR A 137 -9.97 -12.71 8.20
N LYS A 138 -9.07 -11.84 7.71
CA LYS A 138 -8.29 -12.03 6.50
C LYS A 138 -6.86 -12.42 6.84
N PHE A 139 -6.20 -13.05 5.87
CA PHE A 139 -4.78 -13.36 5.95
C PHE A 139 -4.03 -12.88 4.72
N ARG A 140 -2.98 -12.07 4.91
CA ARG A 140 -2.00 -11.69 3.88
C ARG A 140 -0.61 -11.99 4.41
N ASP A 141 0.21 -12.77 3.70
CA ASP A 141 1.58 -13.07 4.15
C ASP A 141 2.54 -11.91 3.85
N GLU A 142 2.27 -10.79 4.52
CA GLU A 142 3.01 -9.55 4.41
C GLU A 142 4.50 -9.77 4.68
N VAL A 143 5.34 -9.36 3.74
CA VAL A 143 6.80 -9.57 3.77
C VAL A 143 7.43 -8.88 4.98
N ARG A 144 6.91 -7.71 5.36
CA ARG A 144 7.38 -6.95 6.51
C ARG A 144 6.20 -6.42 7.35
N PRO A 145 5.62 -7.27 8.23
CA PRO A 145 4.57 -6.84 9.14
C PRO A 145 5.15 -5.81 10.12
N ARG A 146 4.50 -4.66 10.24
CA ARG A 146 4.96 -3.53 11.04
C ARG A 146 3.80 -2.76 11.62
N PHE A 147 4.10 -1.87 12.55
CA PHE A 147 3.12 -0.92 13.08
C PHE A 147 1.92 -1.54 13.79
N GLY A 148 2.13 -2.69 14.46
CA GLY A 148 1.09 -3.34 15.24
C GLY A 148 -0.03 -3.90 14.37
N VAL A 149 -1.26 -3.51 14.67
CA VAL A 149 -2.47 -3.93 13.96
C VAL A 149 -2.71 -3.16 12.64
N MET A 150 -1.91 -2.14 12.32
CA MET A 150 -2.07 -1.37 11.08
C MET A 150 -1.59 -2.16 9.86
N ARG A 151 -0.50 -2.94 9.99
CA ARG A 151 0.05 -3.77 8.92
C ARG A 151 0.47 -5.14 9.47
N SER A 152 -0.52 -5.99 9.72
CA SER A 152 -0.38 -7.35 10.22
C SER A 152 -0.64 -8.40 9.13
N ARG A 153 -0.34 -9.66 9.43
CA ARG A 153 -0.62 -10.78 8.51
C ARG A 153 -2.03 -11.29 8.66
N GLU A 154 -2.50 -11.38 9.90
CA GLU A 154 -3.89 -11.66 10.22
C GLU A 154 -4.55 -10.38 10.74
N PHE A 155 -5.70 -10.03 10.18
CA PHE A 155 -6.43 -8.82 10.56
C PHE A 155 -7.92 -8.97 10.30
N LEU A 156 -8.73 -8.16 10.99
CA LEU A 156 -10.17 -8.11 10.77
C LEU A 156 -10.46 -7.11 9.66
N MET A 157 -11.25 -7.52 8.68
CA MET A 157 -11.71 -6.66 7.61
C MET A 157 -13.22 -6.70 7.54
N LYS A 158 -13.83 -5.54 7.32
CA LYS A 158 -15.15 -5.48 6.71
C LYS A 158 -14.95 -5.41 5.20
N ASP A 159 -15.55 -6.31 4.46
CA ASP A 159 -15.52 -6.37 2.99
C ASP A 159 -16.97 -6.46 2.49
N ALA A 160 -17.28 -5.73 1.43
CA ALA A 160 -18.62 -5.61 0.88
C ALA A 160 -18.58 -5.70 -0.65
N TYR A 161 -19.59 -6.35 -1.22
CA TYR A 161 -19.66 -6.73 -2.62
C TYR A 161 -21.09 -6.54 -3.12
N SER A 162 -21.25 -5.71 -4.14
CA SER A 162 -22.55 -5.40 -4.72
C SER A 162 -22.66 -5.86 -6.17
N PHE A 163 -23.85 -6.30 -6.55
CA PHE A 163 -24.15 -6.92 -7.84
C PHE A 163 -25.26 -6.14 -8.53
N HIS A 164 -25.06 -5.85 -9.81
CA HIS A 164 -25.86 -4.87 -10.55
C HIS A 164 -26.14 -5.32 -11.99
N THR A 165 -27.21 -4.79 -12.56
CA THR A 165 -27.59 -4.99 -13.97
C THR A 165 -27.13 -3.86 -14.89
N SER A 166 -26.73 -2.72 -14.31
CA SER A 166 -26.30 -1.52 -15.04
C SER A 166 -25.23 -0.74 -14.26
N GLN A 167 -24.47 0.08 -14.98
CA GLN A 167 -23.48 0.98 -14.38
C GLN A 167 -24.12 2.03 -13.47
N GLU A 168 -25.32 2.50 -13.80
CA GLU A 168 -26.08 3.46 -12.98
C GLU A 168 -26.43 2.84 -11.62
N SER A 169 -26.94 1.61 -11.61
CA SER A 169 -27.25 0.89 -10.36
C SER A 169 -26.00 0.66 -9.50
N LEU A 170 -24.86 0.38 -10.14
CA LEU A 170 -23.57 0.30 -9.44
C LEU A 170 -23.19 1.65 -8.83
N GLN A 171 -23.34 2.74 -9.58
CA GLN A 171 -22.99 4.08 -9.12
C GLN A 171 -23.84 4.51 -7.90
N GLU A 172 -25.15 4.28 -7.93
CA GLU A 172 -26.04 4.57 -6.80
C GLU A 172 -25.58 3.85 -5.51
N THR A 173 -25.19 2.58 -5.64
CA THR A 173 -24.70 1.79 -4.51
C THR A 173 -23.32 2.26 -4.07
N TYR A 174 -22.45 2.62 -5.01
CA TYR A 174 -21.13 3.18 -4.72
C TYR A 174 -21.23 4.47 -3.90
N ASP A 175 -22.12 5.37 -4.28
CA ASP A 175 -22.36 6.65 -3.59
C ASP A 175 -22.97 6.44 -2.19
N ALA A 176 -23.87 5.45 -2.06
CA ALA A 176 -24.42 5.04 -0.77
C ALA A 176 -23.31 4.48 0.15
N MET A 177 -22.39 3.68 -0.40
CA MET A 177 -21.24 3.12 0.30
C MET A 177 -20.23 4.21 0.72
N TYR A 178 -19.96 5.18 -0.16
CA TYR A 178 -19.15 6.35 0.16
C TYR A 178 -19.74 7.13 1.34
N THR A 179 -21.05 7.36 1.33
CA THR A 179 -21.78 8.03 2.41
C THR A 179 -21.73 7.22 3.70
N ALA A 180 -21.93 5.90 3.63
CA ALA A 180 -21.87 5.01 4.77
C ALA A 180 -20.48 5.03 5.43
N TYR A 181 -19.41 4.94 4.64
CA TYR A 181 -18.03 5.02 5.15
C TYR A 181 -17.77 6.38 5.81
N SER A 182 -18.20 7.46 5.18
CA SER A 182 -18.09 8.81 5.75
C SER A 182 -18.77 8.91 7.12
N LYS A 183 -19.96 8.33 7.27
CA LYS A 183 -20.65 8.24 8.57
C LYS A 183 -19.92 7.36 9.58
N ILE A 184 -19.39 6.21 9.15
CA ILE A 184 -18.61 5.29 10.01
C ILE A 184 -17.43 6.03 10.64
N PHE A 185 -16.57 6.65 9.83
CA PHE A 185 -15.39 7.38 10.33
C PHE A 185 -15.77 8.60 11.17
N SER A 186 -16.82 9.33 10.78
CA SER A 186 -17.34 10.46 11.56
C SER A 186 -17.85 10.03 12.95
N ARG A 187 -18.59 8.91 13.03
CA ARG A 187 -19.08 8.34 14.31
C ARG A 187 -17.97 7.83 15.20
N MET A 188 -16.84 7.43 14.62
CA MET A 188 -15.62 7.09 15.37
C MET A 188 -14.83 8.32 15.83
N GLY A 189 -15.21 9.53 15.40
CA GLY A 189 -14.51 10.77 15.75
C GLY A 189 -13.13 10.88 15.11
N LEU A 190 -12.95 10.29 13.93
CA LEU A 190 -11.68 10.31 13.20
C LEU A 190 -11.63 11.51 12.26
N ASP A 191 -10.44 12.11 12.11
CA ASP A 191 -10.16 13.09 11.07
C ASP A 191 -9.68 12.36 9.82
N PHE A 192 -10.48 12.38 8.77
CA PHE A 192 -10.26 11.57 7.57
C PHE A 192 -10.60 12.32 6.29
N ARG A 193 -10.06 11.85 5.18
CA ARG A 193 -10.39 12.29 3.83
C ARG A 193 -10.68 11.08 2.94
N ALA A 194 -11.72 11.18 2.12
CA ALA A 194 -11.88 10.29 1.00
C ALA A 194 -11.06 10.86 -0.17
N VAL A 195 -10.20 10.02 -0.77
CA VAL A 195 -9.23 10.42 -1.79
C VAL A 195 -9.37 9.52 -3.00
N GLN A 196 -9.22 10.07 -4.20
CA GLN A 196 -9.14 9.26 -5.41
C GLN A 196 -7.88 8.38 -5.37
N ALA A 197 -8.02 7.12 -5.77
CA ALA A 197 -6.95 6.14 -5.69
C ALA A 197 -6.87 5.28 -6.96
N ASP A 198 -5.75 4.58 -7.11
CA ASP A 198 -5.61 3.56 -8.14
C ASP A 198 -6.51 2.35 -7.81
N THR A 199 -6.97 1.65 -8.85
CA THR A 199 -7.78 0.43 -8.69
C THR A 199 -6.89 -0.79 -8.40
N GLY A 200 -5.58 -0.66 -8.62
CA GLY A 200 -4.55 -1.60 -8.21
C GLY A 200 -4.79 -3.02 -8.73
N SER A 201 -4.38 -4.02 -7.96
CA SER A 201 -4.48 -5.44 -8.34
C SER A 201 -5.87 -6.06 -8.18
N ILE A 202 -6.82 -5.32 -7.58
CA ILE A 202 -8.23 -5.76 -7.51
C ILE A 202 -8.92 -5.51 -8.87
N GLY A 203 -8.41 -4.54 -9.65
CA GLY A 203 -9.00 -4.11 -10.91
C GLY A 203 -10.22 -3.21 -10.70
N GLY A 204 -10.81 -2.73 -11.79
CA GLY A 204 -11.95 -1.81 -11.77
C GLY A 204 -11.66 -0.47 -12.46
N SER A 205 -12.65 0.43 -12.43
CA SER A 205 -12.64 1.71 -13.16
C SER A 205 -12.54 2.96 -12.28
N ALA A 206 -12.98 2.88 -11.02
CA ALA A 206 -12.95 3.99 -10.07
C ALA A 206 -12.69 3.48 -8.65
N SER A 207 -11.87 4.18 -7.88
CA SER A 207 -11.50 3.82 -6.51
C SER A 207 -11.40 5.07 -5.64
N HIS A 208 -11.92 4.96 -4.41
CA HIS A 208 -11.75 5.96 -3.37
C HIS A 208 -11.22 5.28 -2.11
N GLU A 209 -10.12 5.81 -1.57
CA GLU A 209 -9.58 5.41 -0.29
C GLU A 209 -10.05 6.37 0.80
N PHE A 210 -10.38 5.83 1.98
CA PHE A 210 -10.66 6.64 3.17
C PHE A 210 -9.42 6.66 4.05
N GLN A 211 -8.72 7.78 4.04
CA GLN A 211 -7.42 7.97 4.69
C GLN A 211 -7.59 8.79 5.98
N VAL A 212 -7.19 8.23 7.12
CA VAL A 212 -7.14 8.95 8.40
C VAL A 212 -5.87 9.79 8.43
N LEU A 213 -6.01 11.09 8.71
CA LEU A 213 -4.88 12.02 8.68
C LEU A 213 -3.97 11.79 9.90
N ALA A 214 -2.78 11.26 9.66
CA ALA A 214 -1.79 11.00 10.68
C ALA A 214 -0.36 11.17 10.12
N GLN A 215 0.54 11.74 10.91
CA GLN A 215 1.96 11.87 10.54
C GLN A 215 2.66 10.51 10.34
N SER A 216 2.09 9.44 10.88
CA SER A 216 2.59 8.07 10.75
C SER A 216 1.91 7.29 9.61
N GLY A 217 1.13 7.94 8.74
CA GLY A 217 0.54 7.30 7.57
C GLY A 217 1.61 6.78 6.61
N GLU A 218 1.35 5.65 5.95
CA GLU A 218 2.26 5.13 4.91
C GLU A 218 1.98 5.75 3.53
N ASP A 219 0.78 6.33 3.35
CA ASP A 219 0.33 6.93 2.10
C ASP A 219 0.49 8.45 2.15
N ASP A 220 1.03 9.02 1.08
CA ASP A 220 1.04 10.46 0.86
C ASP A 220 -0.24 10.88 0.15
N VAL A 221 -1.02 11.75 0.79
CA VAL A 221 -2.27 12.28 0.26
C VAL A 221 -2.07 13.72 -0.19
N ILE A 222 -2.47 14.01 -1.43
CA ILE A 222 -2.47 15.35 -2.00
C ILE A 222 -3.90 15.89 -1.95
N PHE A 223 -4.07 17.09 -1.42
CA PHE A 223 -5.34 17.79 -1.42
C PHE A 223 -5.15 19.24 -1.83
N SER A 224 -6.16 19.79 -2.48
CA SER A 224 -6.18 21.21 -2.85
C SER A 224 -6.38 22.09 -1.61
N ASP A 225 -5.75 23.26 -1.62
CA ASP A 225 -5.93 24.32 -0.63
C ASP A 225 -7.19 25.17 -0.89
N SER A 226 -7.83 25.02 -2.05
CA SER A 226 -8.97 25.83 -2.47
C SER A 226 -10.20 25.04 -2.93
N SER A 227 -10.06 23.75 -3.25
CA SER A 227 -11.16 22.87 -3.72
C SER A 227 -11.28 21.60 -2.88
N ASP A 228 -12.27 20.78 -3.20
CA ASP A 228 -12.50 19.46 -2.59
C ASP A 228 -11.61 18.36 -3.16
N TYR A 229 -10.75 18.67 -4.15
CA TYR A 229 -9.84 17.70 -4.75
C TYR A 229 -8.92 17.06 -3.70
N ALA A 230 -8.93 15.73 -3.67
CA ALA A 230 -8.06 14.92 -2.84
C ALA A 230 -7.74 13.59 -3.56
N ALA A 231 -6.46 13.24 -3.63
CA ALA A 231 -5.98 12.04 -4.31
C ALA A 231 -4.76 11.44 -3.60
N ASN A 232 -4.60 10.12 -3.67
CA ASN A 232 -3.36 9.46 -3.33
C ASN A 232 -2.26 9.94 -4.31
N ILE A 233 -1.02 10.15 -3.83
CA ILE A 233 0.10 10.61 -4.68
C ILE A 233 0.34 9.72 -5.91
N GLU A 234 0.01 8.43 -5.82
CA GLU A 234 0.13 7.48 -6.92
C GLU A 234 -0.85 7.78 -8.07
N PHE A 235 -1.99 8.42 -7.75
CA PHE A 235 -3.04 8.79 -8.71
C PHE A 235 -3.02 10.29 -9.06
N ALA A 236 -2.51 11.15 -8.19
CA ALA A 236 -2.55 12.59 -8.34
C ALA A 236 -1.91 13.07 -9.64
N GLU A 237 -2.68 13.79 -10.47
CA GLU A 237 -2.18 14.31 -11.74
C GLU A 237 -1.21 15.47 -11.51
N ALA A 238 0.04 15.30 -11.97
CA ALA A 238 1.00 16.38 -12.06
C ALA A 238 0.78 17.16 -13.37
N VAL A 239 -0.03 18.22 -13.31
CA VAL A 239 -0.31 19.08 -14.47
C VAL A 239 0.99 19.73 -14.98
N ALA A 240 1.25 19.59 -16.29
CA ALA A 240 2.44 20.17 -16.90
C ALA A 240 2.45 21.71 -16.78
N PRO A 241 3.63 22.33 -16.60
CA PRO A 241 3.76 23.78 -16.63
C PRO A 241 3.15 24.37 -17.90
N LYS A 242 2.34 25.42 -17.76
CA LYS A 242 1.64 26.08 -18.87
C LYS A 242 2.55 26.98 -19.71
N GLU A 243 3.72 27.34 -19.17
CA GLU A 243 4.63 28.24 -19.87
C GLU A 243 5.24 27.57 -21.11
N PRO A 244 5.33 28.30 -22.24
CA PRO A 244 5.97 27.76 -23.42
C PRO A 244 7.44 27.47 -23.14
N ARG A 245 7.94 26.37 -23.71
CA ARG A 245 9.37 26.03 -23.62
C ARG A 245 10.20 27.19 -24.16
N ALA A 246 11.11 27.70 -23.33
CA ALA A 246 12.04 28.77 -23.72
C ALA A 246 12.88 28.38 -24.96
N ALA A 247 13.30 29.40 -25.72
CA ALA A 247 14.20 29.21 -26.84
C ALA A 247 15.55 28.61 -26.38
N ALA A 248 16.19 27.85 -27.26
CA ALA A 248 17.51 27.30 -26.97
C ALA A 248 18.54 28.43 -26.88
N THR A 249 19.36 28.42 -25.84
CA THR A 249 20.42 29.41 -25.59
C THR A 249 21.83 28.82 -25.68
N GLN A 250 21.95 27.51 -25.87
CA GLN A 250 23.21 26.77 -25.85
C GLN A 250 23.19 25.65 -26.89
N GLU A 251 24.36 25.32 -27.43
CA GLU A 251 24.56 24.11 -28.23
C GLU A 251 24.76 22.88 -27.34
N MET A 252 24.36 21.71 -27.82
CA MET A 252 24.55 20.44 -27.10
C MET A 252 26.02 20.05 -27.11
N THR A 253 26.59 19.82 -25.93
CA THR A 253 27.99 19.43 -25.76
C THR A 253 28.11 18.17 -24.90
N LEU A 254 29.19 17.41 -25.12
CA LEU A 254 29.55 16.28 -24.28
C LEU A 254 30.53 16.76 -23.21
N VAL A 255 30.24 16.42 -21.96
CA VAL A 255 31.03 16.85 -20.80
C VAL A 255 31.38 15.64 -19.95
N ASP A 256 32.61 15.57 -19.48
CA ASP A 256 33.09 14.45 -18.67
C ASP A 256 32.51 14.52 -17.25
N THR A 257 31.83 13.45 -16.82
CA THR A 257 31.21 13.32 -15.50
C THR A 257 31.73 12.09 -14.72
N PRO A 258 33.06 11.91 -14.60
CA PRO A 258 33.65 10.66 -14.10
C PRO A 258 33.21 10.29 -12.67
N ASN A 259 32.85 11.28 -11.85
CA ASN A 259 32.50 11.10 -10.45
C ASN A 259 31.03 11.40 -10.11
N ALA A 260 30.25 11.99 -11.02
CA ALA A 260 28.85 12.33 -10.78
C ALA A 260 27.92 11.19 -11.22
N LYS A 261 27.31 10.50 -10.25
CA LYS A 261 26.40 9.36 -10.47
C LYS A 261 24.96 9.68 -10.06
N THR A 262 24.74 10.81 -9.41
CA THR A 262 23.46 11.28 -8.93
C THR A 262 23.16 12.69 -9.45
N ILE A 263 21.88 13.07 -9.45
CA ILE A 263 21.47 14.43 -9.82
C ILE A 263 22.10 15.47 -8.89
N ALA A 264 22.22 15.17 -7.59
CA ALA A 264 22.85 16.07 -6.63
C ALA A 264 24.33 16.33 -6.97
N GLU A 265 25.09 15.28 -7.29
CA GLU A 265 26.49 15.41 -7.69
C GLU A 265 26.64 16.16 -9.03
N LEU A 266 25.70 16.01 -9.98
CA LEU A 266 25.71 16.78 -11.23
C LEU A 266 25.44 18.27 -10.98
N VAL A 267 24.46 18.59 -10.13
CA VAL A 267 24.14 19.97 -9.73
C VAL A 267 25.35 20.63 -9.06
N GLU A 268 25.98 19.94 -8.11
CA GLU A 268 27.17 20.45 -7.40
C GLU A 268 28.38 20.61 -8.33
N GLN A 269 28.65 19.63 -9.19
CA GLN A 269 29.82 19.65 -10.07
C GLN A 269 29.76 20.78 -11.10
N PHE A 270 28.57 21.10 -11.62
CA PHE A 270 28.41 22.05 -12.73
C PHE A 270 27.73 23.36 -12.35
N ASP A 271 27.38 23.54 -11.07
CA ASP A 271 26.64 24.70 -10.55
C ASP A 271 25.37 25.00 -11.39
N LEU A 272 24.61 23.93 -11.68
CA LEU A 272 23.40 24.01 -12.50
C LEU A 272 22.13 23.91 -11.64
N PRO A 273 21.07 24.66 -11.98
CA PRO A 273 19.76 24.46 -11.37
C PRO A 273 19.25 23.02 -11.61
N ILE A 274 18.60 22.41 -10.61
CA ILE A 274 18.12 21.02 -10.70
C ILE A 274 17.11 20.82 -11.84
N GLU A 275 16.36 21.87 -12.18
CA GLU A 275 15.38 21.92 -13.26
C GLU A 275 16.03 21.79 -14.64
N LYS A 276 17.36 21.92 -14.74
CA LYS A 276 18.15 21.70 -15.96
C LYS A 276 18.74 20.29 -16.04
N THR A 277 18.38 19.41 -15.10
CA THR A 277 18.81 18.01 -15.10
C THR A 277 17.65 17.09 -15.45
N VAL A 278 17.96 15.97 -16.11
CA VAL A 278 16.98 14.94 -16.48
C VAL A 278 17.39 13.62 -15.87
N LYS A 279 16.44 12.92 -15.24
CA LYS A 279 16.64 11.57 -14.73
C LYS A 279 16.02 10.57 -15.69
N THR A 280 16.85 9.76 -16.34
CA THR A 280 16.40 8.65 -17.16
C THR A 280 16.23 7.39 -16.30
N LEU A 281 15.05 6.79 -16.35
CA LEU A 281 14.75 5.52 -15.68
C LEU A 281 14.54 4.44 -16.74
N LEU A 282 15.38 3.41 -16.72
CA LEU A 282 15.22 2.24 -17.59
C LEU A 282 14.39 1.20 -16.85
N VAL A 283 13.22 0.88 -17.41
CA VAL A 283 12.28 -0.09 -16.84
C VAL A 283 12.13 -1.28 -17.78
N LYS A 284 11.98 -2.48 -17.21
CA LYS A 284 11.63 -3.67 -17.97
C LYS A 284 10.10 -3.74 -18.06
N ALA A 285 9.57 -3.54 -19.27
CA ALA A 285 8.15 -3.75 -19.54
C ALA A 285 7.90 -5.19 -20.04
N VAL A 286 6.68 -5.69 -19.82
CA VAL A 286 6.19 -6.95 -20.41
C VAL A 286 5.43 -6.60 -21.70
N GLU A 287 5.65 -7.34 -22.78
CA GLU A 287 4.88 -7.14 -24.02
C GLU A 287 3.38 -7.34 -23.75
N GLY A 288 2.55 -6.35 -24.14
CA GLY A 288 1.09 -6.43 -24.04
C GLY A 288 0.45 -5.82 -22.78
N SER A 289 1.22 -5.25 -21.83
CA SER A 289 0.62 -4.47 -20.74
C SER A 289 0.06 -3.14 -21.28
N ALA A 290 -1.26 -3.04 -21.42
CA ALA A 290 -1.92 -1.75 -21.63
C ALA A 290 -1.65 -0.87 -20.39
N SER A 291 -1.03 0.29 -20.58
CA SER A 291 -0.98 1.30 -19.52
C SER A 291 -2.41 1.74 -19.17
N PRO A 292 -2.74 1.97 -17.89
CA PRO A 292 -3.96 2.70 -17.51
C PRO A 292 -3.74 4.19 -17.82
N ALA A 293 -3.65 4.51 -19.11
CA ALA A 293 -3.73 5.83 -19.69
C ALA A 293 -3.76 5.63 -21.20
N GLY A 294 -4.94 5.83 -21.80
CA GLY A 294 -5.14 5.65 -23.23
C GLY A 294 -4.10 6.39 -24.07
N CYS A 295 -3.43 5.66 -24.95
CA CYS A 295 -2.77 6.22 -26.12
C CYS A 295 -2.86 5.21 -27.27
N PRO A 296 -3.40 5.58 -28.45
CA PRO A 296 -3.49 4.68 -29.58
C PRO A 296 -2.09 4.36 -30.13
N ALA A 297 -1.99 3.16 -30.72
CA ALA A 297 -0.77 2.58 -31.26
C ALA A 297 -0.01 3.53 -32.20
N GLY A 298 1.29 3.72 -31.94
CA GLY A 298 2.18 4.48 -32.83
C GLY A 298 2.99 5.61 -32.19
N ALA A 299 3.31 5.55 -30.89
CA ALA A 299 4.24 6.49 -30.28
C ALA A 299 5.28 5.75 -29.42
N ARG A 300 6.53 5.74 -29.87
CA ARG A 300 7.69 5.40 -29.03
C ARG A 300 7.75 6.41 -27.88
N ARG A 301 7.62 5.96 -26.63
CA ARG A 301 7.91 6.80 -25.45
C ARG A 301 8.91 6.12 -24.53
N SER A 302 10.15 6.56 -24.64
CA SER A 302 11.07 6.63 -23.51
C SER A 302 10.58 7.71 -22.55
N ARG A 303 10.47 7.45 -21.24
CA ARG A 303 10.44 8.54 -20.26
C ARG A 303 11.88 9.07 -20.13
N ALA A 304 12.21 9.93 -21.08
CA ALA A 304 13.26 10.92 -21.02
C ALA A 304 12.65 12.16 -21.66
N GLU A 305 12.93 13.35 -21.14
CA GLU A 305 12.92 14.51 -22.02
C GLU A 305 13.78 14.14 -23.24
N ARG A 306 13.09 13.98 -24.38
CA ARG A 306 13.53 13.70 -25.76
C ARG A 306 14.81 12.87 -25.97
N SER A 307 14.69 11.84 -26.82
CA SER A 307 15.52 11.83 -28.04
C SER A 307 14.95 10.95 -29.15
N GLU A 308 15.12 11.46 -30.37
CA GLU A 308 14.93 10.78 -31.65
C GLU A 308 16.05 9.75 -31.88
N SER A 309 15.71 8.62 -32.51
CA SER A 309 16.63 7.53 -32.80
C SER A 309 17.34 7.72 -34.14
N GLY A 310 18.66 7.89 -34.11
CA GLY A 310 19.57 7.60 -35.23
C GLY A 310 19.98 6.12 -35.21
N LYS A 311 19.86 5.44 -36.35
CA LYS A 311 20.35 4.06 -36.56
C LYS A 311 21.84 4.08 -36.91
N THR A 312 22.66 3.30 -36.21
CA THR A 312 23.81 2.60 -36.82
C THR A 312 24.08 1.30 -36.07
N ALA A 313 24.17 0.22 -36.84
CA ALA A 313 24.36 -1.15 -36.41
C ALA A 313 25.85 -1.54 -36.44
N ALA A 314 26.30 -2.27 -35.42
CA ALA A 314 27.38 -3.28 -35.43
C ALA A 314 27.46 -3.78 -33.97
N GLY A 315 27.21 -5.03 -33.60
CA GLY A 315 27.74 -6.25 -34.21
C GLY A 315 28.91 -6.74 -33.34
N ARG A 316 28.62 -7.55 -32.31
CA ARG A 316 29.43 -8.69 -31.79
C ARG A 316 29.00 -9.13 -30.38
N GLN A 317 28.71 -10.42 -30.27
CA GLN A 317 28.88 -11.30 -29.11
C GLN A 317 29.72 -12.50 -29.62
N PRO A 318 30.19 -13.45 -28.79
CA PRO A 318 30.17 -13.55 -27.33
C PRO A 318 31.55 -13.97 -26.74
N ALA A 319 31.68 -14.01 -25.41
CA ALA A 319 32.55 -15.01 -24.76
C ALA A 319 32.14 -15.26 -23.30
N ASP A 320 31.80 -16.52 -23.05
CA ASP A 320 31.78 -17.22 -21.77
C ASP A 320 33.01 -16.93 -20.89
N LEU A 321 32.80 -16.80 -19.58
CA LEU A 321 33.79 -17.20 -18.58
C LEU A 321 33.06 -17.63 -17.29
N ARG A 322 32.99 -18.96 -17.11
CA ARG A 322 32.62 -19.65 -15.87
C ARG A 322 33.81 -19.69 -14.90
N HIS A 323 33.47 -19.88 -13.62
CA HIS A 323 34.32 -20.18 -12.45
C HIS A 323 35.02 -18.94 -11.84
N ARG A 324 34.96 -18.68 -10.53
CA ARG A 324 35.17 -19.59 -9.39
C ARG A 324 34.46 -19.12 -8.11
N ARG A 325 33.94 -20.10 -7.36
CA ARG A 325 33.61 -20.01 -5.93
C ARG A 325 34.87 -19.74 -5.10
N ARG A 326 34.78 -18.85 -4.11
CA ARG A 326 35.54 -18.92 -2.84
C ARG A 326 34.71 -18.27 -1.74
N ASP A 327 34.59 -19.00 -0.65
CA ASP A 327 34.09 -18.62 0.67
C ASP A 327 34.81 -19.57 1.65
N PRO A 328 34.88 -19.35 2.98
CA PRO A 328 34.98 -18.12 3.78
C PRO A 328 36.17 -18.18 4.81
N ARG A 329 36.27 -17.12 5.64
CA ARG A 329 36.72 -17.07 7.07
C ARG A 329 38.09 -16.45 7.40
N SER A 330 38.03 -15.37 8.18
CA SER A 330 38.63 -15.15 9.53
C SER A 330 38.41 -13.67 9.92
N GLY A 331 37.71 -13.33 11.01
CA GLY A 331 38.30 -13.05 12.35
C GLY A 331 39.06 -11.71 12.32
N GLU A 332 38.82 -10.66 13.11
CA GLU A 332 38.62 -10.51 14.56
C GLU A 332 38.32 -9.00 14.84
N SER A 333 37.31 -8.67 15.66
CA SER A 333 37.39 -8.01 16.98
C SER A 333 38.12 -6.65 17.09
N GLY A 334 37.41 -5.63 17.59
CA GLY A 334 38.00 -4.36 18.03
C GLY A 334 36.97 -3.41 18.66
N SER A 335 36.89 -3.46 19.99
CA SER A 335 36.07 -2.67 20.92
C SER A 335 36.55 -1.22 21.10
N GLY A 336 35.65 -0.27 21.40
CA GLY A 336 36.02 0.99 22.06
C GLY A 336 35.03 2.16 21.93
N LEU A 337 34.22 2.37 22.97
CA LEU A 337 33.59 3.64 23.40
C LEU A 337 34.04 3.85 24.88
N PRO A 338 34.13 5.08 25.46
CA PRO A 338 32.92 5.87 25.77
C PRO A 338 33.07 7.41 25.98
N GLY A 339 31.94 8.08 26.22
CA GLY A 339 31.77 9.32 27.02
C GLY A 339 31.74 10.63 26.22
N SER A 340 30.65 11.42 26.16
CA SER A 340 29.81 12.11 27.17
C SER A 340 30.14 13.61 27.25
N GLY A 341 29.14 14.49 27.07
CA GLY A 341 29.17 15.89 27.54
C GLY A 341 28.59 16.94 26.58
N GLU A 342 27.30 17.22 26.70
CA GLU A 342 26.68 18.49 26.27
C GLU A 342 26.84 19.57 27.36
N PRO A 343 26.80 20.85 26.97
CA PRO A 343 26.02 21.82 27.72
C PRO A 343 25.03 22.60 26.84
N ALA A 344 23.92 23.00 27.46
CA ALA A 344 22.81 23.77 26.92
C ALA A 344 23.06 25.29 26.93
N ASP A 345 22.54 26.02 25.94
CA ASP A 345 21.97 27.38 26.05
C ASP A 345 21.11 27.72 24.80
N PRO A 346 20.35 28.84 24.70
CA PRO A 346 18.89 28.81 24.63
C PRO A 346 18.30 29.35 23.31
N GLY A 347 17.02 29.07 23.09
CA GLY A 347 16.09 29.90 22.30
C GLY A 347 16.53 30.34 20.89
N GLY A 348 16.24 29.51 19.88
CA GLY A 348 16.32 29.94 18.48
C GLY A 348 15.84 28.86 17.53
N TYR A 349 14.68 29.06 16.93
CA TYR A 349 14.11 28.21 15.88
C TYR A 349 15.13 28.02 14.73
N ARG A 350 15.62 26.79 14.53
CA ARG A 350 16.36 26.37 13.33
C ARG A 350 15.81 25.04 12.83
N PRO A 351 15.57 24.89 11.50
CA PRO A 351 15.13 23.63 10.93
C PRO A 351 16.27 22.61 11.00
N TYR A 352 16.02 21.48 11.64
CA TYR A 352 16.99 20.41 11.78
C TYR A 352 17.11 19.62 10.46
N ARG A 353 18.30 19.63 9.87
CA ARG A 353 18.71 18.83 8.71
C ARG A 353 19.69 17.76 9.18
N ARG A 354 19.30 16.48 9.09
CA ARG A 354 20.10 15.25 8.80
C ARG A 354 19.32 14.03 9.34
N GLY A 355 19.35 12.85 8.73
CA GLY A 355 20.35 12.36 7.79
C GLY A 355 19.85 11.24 6.88
N ASN A 356 20.73 10.91 5.95
CA ASN A 356 20.67 9.79 5.03
C ASN A 356 20.06 8.52 5.63
N GLU A 357 18.89 8.12 5.14
CA GLU A 357 18.55 6.71 5.05
C GLU A 357 18.20 6.35 3.61
N ARG A 358 18.98 5.41 3.08
CA ARG A 358 18.83 4.83 1.75
C ARG A 358 17.53 4.03 1.70
N PHE A 359 16.46 4.62 1.21
CA PHE A 359 15.32 3.83 0.72
C PHE A 359 15.56 3.42 -0.73
N ARG A 360 16.22 2.28 -0.92
CA ARG A 360 16.08 1.47 -2.13
C ARG A 360 14.80 0.65 -1.98
N ARG A 361 13.69 1.12 -2.53
CA ARG A 361 12.51 0.27 -2.75
C ARG A 361 12.60 -0.26 -4.19
N TRP A 362 13.00 -1.52 -4.30
CA TRP A 362 12.79 -2.35 -5.48
C TRP A 362 11.76 -3.40 -5.09
N ARG A 363 10.56 -3.31 -5.66
CA ARG A 363 9.84 -4.37 -6.38
C ARG A 363 8.58 -3.79 -6.95
#